data_AF-A0A534XLA5-F1
#
_entry.id   AF-A0A534XLA5-F1
#
_cell.length_a   1.000
_cell.length_b   1.000
_cell.length_c   1.000
_cell.angle_alpha   90.00
_cell.angle_beta   90.00
_cell.angle_gamma   90.00
#
_symmetry.space_group_name_H-M   'P 1'
#
loop_
_entity.id
_entity.type
_entity.pdbx_description
1 polymer ?
#
loop_
_entity_poly.entity_id
_entity_poly.type
_entity_poly.pdbx_seq_one_letter_code
_entity_poly.pdbx_strand_id
1 'polypeptide(L)'
;MSILALLLSGAGLVAAGMSDRASNGIERGFRAALAIALGTGAWAASYAAWRMAFGTPGAAKDVVLALAGAAALAAFRRRLAAPAQGREPAPRWLYALFASACAVGAAAFVEHTVRFPDGGWDAWMIWNLRARFLARAADLHSAFSPAMAFLAHQDYPWLLPGAVAQAFSTFGESRMV
;
A
#
# COMPACT_ATOMS: atom_id res chain seq x y z
N MET A 1 7.05 -4.41 8.73
CA MET A 1 5.67 -4.27 8.19
C MET A 1 4.97 -5.61 8.30
N SER A 2 3.91 -5.74 9.09
CA SER A 2 3.10 -6.97 9.10
C SER A 2 2.27 -7.10 7.81
N ILE A 3 2.67 -8.03 6.93
CA ILE A 3 1.89 -8.39 5.74
C ILE A 3 0.48 -8.83 6.13
N LEU A 4 0.35 -9.54 7.25
CA LEU A 4 -0.94 -9.99 7.76
C LEU A 4 -1.86 -8.80 8.11
N ALA A 5 -1.34 -7.77 8.78
CA ALA A 5 -2.13 -6.58 9.12
C ALA A 5 -2.58 -5.83 7.87
N LEU A 6 -1.70 -5.70 6.87
CA LEU A 6 -2.02 -5.11 5.57
C LEU A 6 -3.13 -5.89 4.87
N LEU A 7 -2.98 -7.21 4.74
CA LEU A 7 -3.95 -8.06 4.04
C LEU A 7 -5.31 -8.10 4.74
N LEU A 8 -5.33 -8.23 6.07
CA LEU A 8 -6.58 -8.29 6.84
C LEU A 8 -7.33 -6.95 6.85
N SER A 9 -6.63 -5.83 7.05
CA SER A 9 -7.25 -4.51 6.99
C SER A 9 -7.79 -4.20 5.60
N GLY A 10 -6.99 -4.49 4.56
CA GLY A 10 -7.41 -4.36 3.17
C GLY A 10 -8.64 -5.21 2.84
N ALA A 11 -8.63 -6.49 3.21
CA ALA A 11 -9.76 -7.39 3.00
C ALA A 11 -11.00 -6.95 3.77
N GLY A 12 -10.84 -6.45 5.00
CA GLY A 12 -11.92 -5.90 5.82
C GLY A 12 -12.57 -4.66 5.19
N LEU A 13 -11.76 -3.73 4.67
CA LEU A 13 -12.24 -2.54 3.96
C LEU A 13 -12.97 -2.90 2.67
N VAL A 14 -12.45 -3.85 1.90
CA VAL A 14 -13.14 -4.36 0.70
C VAL A 14 -14.46 -5.04 1.09
N ALA A 15 -14.50 -5.83 2.16
CA ALA A 15 -15.75 -6.45 2.61
C ALA A 15 -16.79 -5.41 3.05
N ALA A 16 -16.37 -4.32 3.70
CA ALA A 16 -17.26 -3.24 4.09
C ALA A 16 -17.88 -2.50 2.89
N GLY A 17 -17.10 -2.25 1.83
CA GLY A 17 -17.61 -1.59 0.61
C GLY A 17 -18.27 -2.53 -0.39
N MET A 18 -17.88 -3.81 -0.42
CA MET A 18 -18.30 -4.83 -1.38
C MET A 18 -18.68 -6.13 -0.66
N SER A 19 -19.75 -6.08 0.12
CA SER A 19 -20.15 -7.16 1.04
C SER A 19 -20.58 -8.47 0.37
N ASP A 20 -21.07 -8.42 -0.87
CA ASP A 20 -21.52 -9.59 -1.61
C ASP A 20 -20.36 -10.48 -2.04
N ARG A 21 -20.58 -11.79 -2.24
CA ARG A 21 -19.54 -12.66 -2.80
C ARG A 21 -19.25 -12.27 -4.25
N ALA A 22 -17.95 -12.26 -4.58
CA ALA A 22 -17.49 -12.03 -5.95
C ALA A 22 -18.12 -13.03 -6.92
N SER A 23 -18.71 -12.51 -8.00
CA SER A 23 -19.46 -13.28 -8.99
C SER A 23 -18.56 -14.14 -9.89
N ASN A 24 -17.33 -13.70 -10.15
CA ASN A 24 -16.41 -14.37 -11.06
C ASN A 24 -14.92 -14.15 -10.69
N GLY A 25 -14.02 -14.74 -11.48
CA GLY A 25 -12.57 -14.64 -11.26
C GLY A 25 -11.99 -13.23 -11.44
N ILE A 26 -12.52 -12.46 -12.39
CA ILE A 26 -12.08 -11.08 -12.66
C ILE A 26 -12.40 -10.18 -11.47
N GLU A 27 -13.62 -10.30 -10.94
CA GLU A 27 -14.04 -9.55 -9.75
C GLU A 27 -13.22 -9.94 -8.52
N ARG A 28 -12.87 -11.22 -8.35
CA ARG A 28 -11.95 -11.65 -7.29
C ARG A 28 -10.58 -11.01 -7.45
N GLY A 29 -10.03 -10.98 -8.66
CA GLY A 29 -8.75 -10.32 -8.96
C GLY A 29 -8.79 -8.82 -8.65
N PHE A 30 -9.84 -8.13 -9.09
CA PHE A 30 -10.05 -6.71 -8.80
C PHE A 30 -10.13 -6.44 -7.29
N ARG A 31 -10.94 -7.21 -6.56
CA ARG A 31 -11.08 -7.10 -5.10
C ARG A 31 -9.77 -7.39 -4.37
N ALA A 32 -8.95 -8.32 -4.87
CA ALA A 32 -7.62 -8.59 -4.31
C ALA A 32 -6.66 -7.41 -4.52
N ALA A 33 -6.63 -6.83 -5.72
CA ALA A 33 -5.83 -5.62 -6.00
C ALA A 33 -6.29 -4.44 -5.12
N LEU A 34 -7.60 -4.25 -4.97
CA LEU A 34 -8.18 -3.22 -4.12
C LEU A 34 -7.84 -3.45 -2.64
N ALA A 35 -7.87 -4.70 -2.17
CA ALA A 35 -7.49 -5.03 -0.80
C ALA A 35 -6.01 -4.69 -0.54
N ILE A 36 -5.10 -4.97 -1.48
CA ILE A 36 -3.69 -4.58 -1.34
C ILE A 36 -3.55 -3.05 -1.27
N ALA A 37 -4.23 -2.31 -2.15
CA ALA A 37 -4.16 -0.85 -2.18
C ALA A 37 -4.71 -0.22 -0.88
N LEU A 38 -5.92 -0.61 -0.47
CA LEU A 38 -6.56 -0.12 0.75
C LEU A 38 -5.80 -0.55 2.01
N GLY A 39 -5.28 -1.78 2.03
CA GLY A 39 -4.46 -2.29 3.12
C GLY A 39 -3.16 -1.49 3.28
N THR A 40 -2.51 -1.14 2.17
CA THR A 40 -1.31 -0.27 2.19
C THR A 40 -1.66 1.11 2.74
N GLY A 41 -2.80 1.66 2.31
CA GLY A 41 -3.39 2.90 2.84
C GLY A 41 -3.60 2.87 4.36
N ALA A 42 -4.33 1.88 4.83
CA ALA A 42 -4.66 1.69 6.24
C ALA A 42 -3.39 1.46 7.09
N TRP A 43 -2.46 0.67 6.57
CA TRP A 43 -1.20 0.40 7.26
C TRP A 43 -0.37 1.68 7.41
N ALA A 44 -0.22 2.47 6.35
CA ALA A 44 0.56 3.71 6.41
C ALA A 44 -0.10 4.79 7.28
N ALA A 45 -1.44 4.91 7.24
CA ALA A 45 -2.17 5.79 8.14
C ALA A 45 -1.98 5.38 9.60
N SER A 46 -2.03 4.08 9.91
CA SER A 46 -1.77 3.56 11.26
C SER A 46 -0.33 3.82 11.70
N TYR A 47 0.63 3.73 10.79
CA TYR A 47 2.03 4.01 11.04
C TYR A 47 2.22 5.50 11.40
N ALA A 48 1.66 6.42 10.61
CA ALA A 48 1.74 7.84 10.87
C ALA A 48 1.07 8.21 12.21
N ALA A 49 -0.14 7.72 12.46
CA ALA A 49 -0.86 7.96 13.71
C ALA A 49 -0.06 7.45 14.93
N TRP A 50 0.54 6.26 14.83
CA TRP A 50 1.38 5.73 15.90
C TRP A 50 2.64 6.58 16.11
N ARG A 51 3.33 6.98 15.04
CA ARG A 51 4.51 7.85 15.13
C ARG A 51 4.21 9.16 15.85
N MET A 52 3.05 9.76 15.55
CA MET A 52 2.63 11.03 16.15
C MET A 52 2.22 10.88 17.62
N ALA A 53 1.56 9.78 17.99
CA ALA A 53 1.03 9.59 19.34
C ALA A 53 2.05 8.98 20.32
N PHE A 54 2.88 8.05 19.85
CA PHE A 54 3.70 7.18 20.72
C PHE A 54 5.17 7.07 20.30
N GLY A 55 5.59 7.74 19.23
CA GLY A 55 6.97 7.63 18.73
C GLY A 55 7.21 6.33 17.97
N THR A 56 8.29 5.60 18.27
CA THR A 56 8.73 4.46 17.43
C THR A 56 7.63 3.39 17.28
N PRO A 57 7.30 2.93 16.06
CA PRO A 57 6.21 1.99 15.85
C PRO A 57 6.56 0.60 16.36
N GLY A 58 5.77 0.12 17.33
CA GLY A 58 5.82 -1.25 17.83
C GLY A 58 4.82 -2.18 17.12
N ALA A 59 4.87 -3.48 17.45
CA ALA A 59 3.99 -4.49 16.87
C ALA A 59 2.49 -4.29 17.24
N ALA A 60 2.21 -3.57 18.33
CA ALA A 60 0.84 -3.34 18.81
C ALA A 60 -0.07 -2.69 17.75
N LYS A 61 0.43 -1.73 16.97
CA LYS A 61 -0.35 -1.12 15.89
C LYS A 61 -0.79 -2.14 14.83
N ASP A 62 0.11 -3.06 14.49
CA ASP A 62 -0.11 -4.08 13.47
C ASP A 62 -1.12 -5.12 13.99
N VAL A 63 -1.07 -5.47 15.28
CA VAL A 63 -2.05 -6.33 15.94
C VAL A 63 -3.44 -5.69 15.94
N VAL A 64 -3.55 -4.43 16.37
CA VAL A 64 -4.83 -3.70 16.37
C VAL A 64 -5.41 -3.62 14.96
N LEU A 65 -4.57 -3.27 13.97
CA LEU A 65 -5.00 -3.17 12.58
C LEU A 65 -5.44 -4.53 12.01
N ALA A 66 -4.72 -5.61 12.32
CA ALA A 66 -5.08 -6.97 11.91
C ALA A 66 -6.41 -7.41 12.52
N LEU A 67 -6.61 -7.18 13.82
CA LEU A 67 -7.84 -7.53 14.53
C LEU A 67 -9.04 -6.74 14.03
N ALA A 68 -8.89 -5.42 13.85
CA ALA A 68 -9.94 -4.57 13.29
C ALA A 68 -10.30 -4.98 11.86
N GLY A 69 -9.29 -5.28 11.03
CA GLY A 69 -9.49 -5.79 9.68
C GLY A 69 -10.20 -7.14 9.64
N ALA A 70 -9.80 -8.08 10.49
CA ALA A 70 -10.44 -9.38 10.62
C ALA A 70 -11.89 -9.26 11.12
N ALA A 71 -12.15 -8.40 12.10
CA ALA A 71 -13.49 -8.13 12.61
C ALA A 71 -14.39 -7.51 11.53
N ALA A 72 -13.90 -6.52 10.79
CA ALA A 72 -14.62 -5.94 9.66
C ALA A 72 -14.89 -6.99 8.57
N LEU A 73 -13.89 -7.79 8.22
CA LEU A 73 -14.04 -8.88 7.26
C LEU A 73 -15.11 -9.89 7.71
N ALA A 74 -15.14 -10.25 9.00
CA ALA A 74 -16.13 -11.17 9.54
C ALA A 74 -17.54 -10.56 9.59
N ALA A 75 -17.66 -9.29 9.99
CA ALA A 75 -18.92 -8.59 10.13
C ALA A 75 -19.58 -8.28 8.77
N PHE A 76 -18.78 -7.91 7.77
CA PHE A 76 -19.29 -7.47 6.47
C PHE A 76 -19.23 -8.53 5.38
N ARG A 77 -18.65 -9.72 5.63
CA ARG A 77 -18.77 -10.85 4.69
C ARG A 77 -20.21 -11.36 4.67
N ARG A 78 -20.99 -10.91 3.68
CA ARG A 78 -22.25 -11.58 3.37
C ARG A 78 -21.96 -12.89 2.64
N ARG A 79 -22.71 -13.94 3.02
CA ARG A 79 -22.62 -15.26 2.37
C ARG A 79 -23.47 -15.35 1.10
N LEU A 80 -24.30 -14.33 0.84
CA LEU A 80 -25.17 -14.29 -0.32
C LEU A 80 -24.33 -14.05 -1.57
N ALA A 81 -24.54 -14.88 -2.59
CA ALA A 81 -23.95 -14.68 -3.90
C ALA A 81 -24.58 -13.43 -4.51
N ALA A 82 -23.77 -12.52 -5.04
CA ALA A 82 -24.29 -11.48 -5.92
C ALA A 82 -25.07 -12.17 -7.05
N PRO A 83 -26.28 -11.70 -7.42
CA PRO A 83 -27.00 -12.24 -8.56
C PRO A 83 -26.07 -12.25 -9.77
N ALA A 84 -26.00 -13.38 -10.46
CA ALA A 84 -25.23 -13.48 -11.70
C ALA A 84 -25.87 -12.55 -12.73
N GLN A 85 -25.36 -11.33 -12.82
CA GLN A 85 -25.71 -10.44 -13.93
C GLN A 85 -25.17 -11.11 -15.20
N GLY A 86 -26.05 -11.32 -16.17
CA GLY A 86 -25.69 -11.81 -17.50
C GLY A 86 -24.76 -10.82 -18.17
N ARG A 87 -23.46 -10.94 -17.92
CA ARG A 87 -22.42 -10.17 -18.59
C ARG A 87 -21.99 -10.93 -19.82
N GLU A 88 -22.00 -10.26 -20.96
CA GLU A 88 -21.36 -10.81 -22.15
C GLU A 88 -19.86 -10.99 -21.89
N PRO A 89 -19.29 -12.15 -22.27
CA PRO A 89 -17.87 -12.37 -22.11
C PRO A 89 -17.10 -11.37 -22.96
N ALA A 90 -16.10 -10.72 -22.36
CA ALA A 90 -15.22 -9.84 -23.11
C ALA A 90 -14.58 -10.60 -24.29
N PRO A 91 -14.49 -10.01 -25.48
CA PRO A 91 -13.77 -10.60 -26.60
C PRO A 91 -12.33 -11.00 -26.24
N ARG A 92 -11.85 -12.11 -26.82
CA ARG A 92 -10.49 -12.65 -26.55
C ARG A 92 -9.37 -11.63 -26.76
N TRP A 93 -9.53 -10.72 -27.72
CA TRP A 93 -8.54 -9.68 -28.01
C TRP A 93 -8.41 -8.66 -26.87
N LEU A 94 -9.46 -8.37 -26.11
CA LEU A 94 -9.38 -7.48 -24.94
C LEU A 94 -8.55 -8.13 -23.82
N TYR A 95 -8.69 -9.44 -23.60
CA TYR A 95 -7.84 -10.16 -22.66
C TYR A 95 -6.37 -10.14 -23.11
N ALA A 96 -6.12 -10.37 -24.40
CA ALA A 96 -4.77 -10.30 -24.96
C ALA A 96 -4.17 -8.90 -24.83
N LEU A 97 -4.95 -7.86 -25.14
CA LEU A 97 -4.54 -6.47 -24.97
C LEU A 97 -4.24 -6.13 -23.51
N PHE A 98 -5.13 -6.50 -22.58
CA PHE A 98 -4.93 -6.29 -21.15
C PHE A 98 -3.68 -7.01 -20.64
N ALA A 99 -3.52 -8.29 -20.99
CA ALA A 99 -2.34 -9.06 -20.62
C ALA A 99 -1.04 -8.46 -21.20
N SER A 100 -1.10 -7.96 -22.44
CA SER A 100 0.03 -7.29 -23.07
C SER A 100 0.37 -5.98 -22.37
N ALA A 101 -0.63 -5.17 -22.01
CA ALA A 101 -0.46 -3.96 -21.23
C ALA A 101 0.15 -4.24 -19.85
N CYS A 102 -0.31 -5.30 -19.16
CA CYS A 102 0.30 -5.75 -17.91
C CYS A 102 1.74 -6.19 -18.09
N ALA A 103 2.06 -6.94 -19.16
CA ALA A 103 3.41 -7.41 -19.44
C ALA A 103 4.36 -6.23 -19.74
N VAL A 104 3.93 -5.27 -20.56
CA VAL A 104 4.70 -4.05 -20.86
C VAL A 104 4.89 -3.21 -19.59
N GLY A 105 3.83 -3.03 -18.80
CA GLY A 105 3.91 -2.30 -17.53
C GLY A 105 4.86 -2.97 -16.53
N ALA A 106 4.83 -4.30 -16.42
CA ALA A 106 5.74 -5.05 -15.57
C ALA A 106 7.20 -4.96 -16.07
N ALA A 107 7.42 -5.07 -17.38
CA ALA A 107 8.74 -4.95 -17.98
C ALA A 107 9.32 -3.54 -17.77
N ALA A 108 8.52 -2.49 -17.99
CA ALA A 108 8.91 -1.11 -17.73
C ALA A 108 9.21 -0.87 -16.24
N PHE A 109 8.40 -1.43 -15.34
CA PHE A 109 8.64 -1.34 -13.90
C PHE A 109 9.95 -2.02 -13.49
N VAL A 110 10.24 -3.21 -14.02
CA VAL A 110 11.49 -3.93 -13.75
C VAL A 110 12.69 -3.18 -14.32
N GLU A 111 12.65 -2.75 -15.59
CA GLU A 111 13.73 -1.96 -16.21
C GLU A 111 14.01 -0.70 -15.40
N HIS A 112 12.96 0.05 -15.06
CA HIS A 112 13.11 1.31 -14.33
C HIS A 112 13.64 1.08 -12.91
N THR A 113 13.20 0.02 -12.22
CA THR A 113 13.67 -0.30 -10.86
C THR A 113 15.13 -0.74 -10.86
N VAL A 114 15.56 -1.50 -11.88
CA VAL A 114 16.97 -1.92 -12.01
C VAL A 114 17.85 -0.73 -12.39
N ARG A 115 17.40 0.12 -13.30
CA ARG A 115 18.16 1.28 -13.79
C ARG A 115 18.24 2.41 -12.76
N PHE A 116 17.16 2.62 -12.02
CA PHE A 116 17.02 3.66 -11.00
C PHE A 116 16.57 3.03 -9.68
N PRO A 117 17.49 2.45 -8.89
CA PRO A 117 17.15 1.75 -7.66
C PRO A 117 16.53 2.67 -6.60
N ASP A 118 16.88 3.96 -6.61
CA ASP A 118 16.26 5.01 -5.81
C ASP A 118 14.99 5.61 -6.44
N GLY A 119 14.63 5.15 -7.64
CA GLY A 119 13.61 5.74 -8.50
C GLY A 119 14.05 7.03 -9.18
N GLY A 120 13.10 7.71 -9.83
CA GLY A 120 13.33 9.02 -10.45
C GLY A 120 13.49 10.14 -9.41
N TRP A 121 13.66 11.38 -9.89
CA TRP A 121 13.85 12.55 -9.04
C TRP A 121 12.80 12.67 -7.93
N ASP A 122 11.51 12.52 -8.24
CA ASP A 122 10.44 12.59 -7.25
C ASP A 122 10.52 11.45 -6.23
N ALA A 123 10.86 10.24 -6.69
CA ALA A 123 11.00 9.08 -5.82
C ALA A 123 12.14 9.26 -4.83
N TRP A 124 13.28 9.74 -5.29
CA TRP A 124 14.42 10.02 -4.44
C TRP A 124 14.16 11.22 -3.51
N MET A 125 13.76 12.37 -4.07
CA MET A 125 13.72 13.66 -3.40
C MET A 125 12.52 13.80 -2.45
N ILE A 126 11.35 13.29 -2.85
CA ILE A 126 10.10 13.45 -2.11
C ILE A 126 9.86 12.26 -1.19
N TRP A 127 9.89 11.06 -1.75
CA TRP A 127 9.44 9.85 -1.05
C TRP A 127 10.55 9.22 -0.21
N ASN A 128 11.70 8.92 -0.83
CA ASN A 128 12.79 8.19 -0.19
C ASN A 128 13.56 9.04 0.79
N LEU A 129 13.79 10.34 0.50
CA LEU A 129 14.47 11.24 1.44
C LEU A 129 13.70 11.31 2.78
N ARG A 130 12.39 11.52 2.75
CA ARG A 130 11.56 11.50 3.97
C ARG A 130 11.55 10.13 4.63
N ALA A 131 11.45 9.05 3.85
CA ALA A 131 11.50 7.69 4.37
C ALA A 131 12.80 7.40 5.15
N ARG A 132 13.94 7.91 4.67
CA ARG A 132 15.25 7.80 5.35
C ARG A 132 15.26 8.52 6.68
N PHE A 133 14.75 9.75 6.74
CA PHE A 133 14.64 10.45 8.03
C PHE A 133 13.70 9.71 9.00
N LEU A 134 12.56 9.22 8.51
CA LEU A 134 11.65 8.43 9.34
C LEU A 134 12.27 7.11 9.84
N ALA A 135 13.16 6.50 9.05
CA ALA A 135 13.83 5.25 9.41
C ALA A 135 15.04 5.45 10.34
N ARG A 136 15.76 6.58 10.20
CA ARG A 136 17.01 6.87 10.94
C ARG A 136 16.79 7.70 12.21
N ALA A 137 15.89 8.68 12.16
CA ALA A 137 15.65 9.59 13.27
C ALA A 137 14.51 9.07 14.15
N ALA A 138 14.73 9.08 15.46
CA ALA A 138 13.66 8.83 16.42
C ALA A 138 12.59 9.93 16.36
N ASP A 139 13.00 11.18 16.08
CA ASP A 139 12.13 12.34 15.99
C ASP A 139 11.48 12.54 14.61
N LEU A 140 10.36 13.26 14.61
CA LEU A 140 9.66 13.68 13.40
C LEU A 140 10.17 15.02 12.86
N HIS A 141 10.82 15.83 13.70
CA HIS A 141 11.32 17.15 13.31
C HIS A 141 12.28 17.07 12.13
N SER A 142 13.15 16.06 12.11
CA SER A 142 14.10 15.87 11.01
C SER A 142 13.39 15.51 9.69
N ALA A 143 12.35 14.67 9.75
CA ALA A 143 11.58 14.24 8.57
C ALA A 143 10.66 15.33 7.99
N PHE A 144 10.34 16.35 8.80
CA PHE A 144 9.46 17.47 8.44
C PHE A 144 10.13 18.84 8.61
N SER A 145 11.46 18.88 8.52
CA SER A 145 12.21 20.11 8.66
C SER A 145 11.82 21.11 7.56
N PRO A 146 11.60 22.40 7.89
CA PRO A 146 11.39 23.45 6.89
C PRO A 146 12.52 23.56 5.87
N ALA A 147 13.74 23.16 6.23
CA ALA A 147 14.88 23.11 5.31
C ALA A 147 14.68 22.13 4.14
N MET A 148 13.79 21.15 4.30
CA MET A 148 13.44 20.17 3.28
C MET A 148 12.15 20.54 2.52
N ALA A 149 11.53 21.70 2.78
CA ALA A 149 10.21 22.02 2.22
C ALA A 149 10.18 22.02 0.69
N PHE A 150 11.24 22.52 0.06
CA PHE A 150 11.38 22.55 -1.40
C PHE A 150 11.62 21.15 -2.01
N LEU A 151 12.32 20.27 -1.28
CA LEU A 151 12.68 18.94 -1.78
C LEU A 151 11.57 17.92 -1.55
N ALA A 152 10.96 17.93 -0.35
CA ALA A 152 10.16 16.80 0.11
C ALA A 152 8.64 17.03 0.10
N HIS A 153 8.15 18.23 -0.26
CA HIS A 153 6.72 18.59 -0.23
C HIS A 153 6.03 18.16 1.09
N GLN A 154 6.11 19.02 2.12
CA GLN A 154 5.70 18.66 3.49
C GLN A 154 4.20 18.39 3.67
N ASP A 155 3.39 18.80 2.71
CA ASP A 155 1.96 18.59 2.61
C ASP A 155 1.57 17.21 2.08
N TYR A 156 2.51 16.46 1.50
CA TYR A 156 2.22 15.16 0.94
C TYR A 156 1.94 14.09 2.00
N PRO A 157 0.97 13.19 1.75
CA PRO A 157 0.59 12.18 2.72
C PRO A 157 1.74 11.22 3.01
N TRP A 158 1.80 10.75 4.26
CA TRP A 158 2.83 9.81 4.74
C TRP A 158 2.70 8.39 4.17
N LEU A 159 1.78 8.19 3.22
CA LEU A 159 1.46 6.90 2.63
C LEU A 159 2.71 6.17 2.11
N LEU A 160 3.37 6.76 1.11
CA LEU A 160 4.57 6.17 0.51
C LEU A 160 5.80 6.30 1.43
N PRO A 161 6.12 7.47 2.02
CA PRO A 161 7.29 7.60 2.90
C PRO A 161 7.27 6.66 4.10
N GLY A 162 6.11 6.47 4.74
CA GLY A 162 5.97 5.59 5.90
C GLY A 162 6.13 4.11 5.55
N ALA A 163 5.56 3.69 4.42
CA ALA A 163 5.72 2.32 3.90
C ALA A 163 7.19 2.02 3.57
N VAL A 164 7.87 2.93 2.88
CA VAL A 164 9.29 2.80 2.52
C VAL A 164 10.19 2.87 3.76
N ALA A 165 9.91 3.77 4.71
CA ALA A 165 10.68 3.88 5.96
C ALA A 165 10.69 2.55 6.72
N GLN A 166 9.54 1.90 6.82
CA GLN A 166 9.43 0.61 7.46
C GLN A 166 10.17 -0.48 6.68
N ALA A 167 10.13 -0.45 5.35
CA ALA A 167 10.90 -1.38 4.53
C ALA A 167 12.40 -1.22 4.80
N PHE A 168 12.91 0.02 4.83
CA PHE A 168 14.30 0.31 5.23
C PHE A 168 14.63 -0.20 6.64
N SER A 169 13.77 0.02 7.62
CA SER A 169 13.99 -0.50 8.98
C SER A 169 13.94 -2.02 9.09
N THR A 170 13.26 -2.71 8.15
CA THR A 170 13.04 -4.17 8.21
C THR A 170 14.07 -4.94 7.38
N PHE A 171 14.38 -4.46 6.19
CA PHE A 171 15.24 -5.13 5.20
C PHE A 171 16.61 -4.46 5.04
N GLY A 172 16.85 -3.36 5.77
CA GLY A 172 18.03 -2.52 5.60
C GLY A 172 17.81 -1.46 4.51
N GLU A 173 18.52 -0.35 4.66
CA GLU A 173 18.56 0.70 3.66
C GLU A 173 19.70 0.41 2.68
N SER A 174 19.40 0.22 1.39
CA SER A 174 20.43 0.07 0.35
C SER A 174 20.87 1.43 -0.21
N ARG A 175 22.02 1.90 0.29
CA ARG A 175 22.95 2.98 -0.15
C ARG A 175 22.42 4.34 -0.62
N MET A 176 23.07 5.38 -0.10
CA MET A 176 23.42 6.60 -0.83
C MET A 176 24.84 6.40 -1.38
N VAL A 177 25.06 6.56 -2.68
CA VAL A 177 26.40 6.84 -3.25
C VAL A 177 26.36 8.27 -3.75
#